data_AF-A0A7X2PHP1-F1
#
_entry.id   AF-A0A7X2PHP1-F1
#
_cell.length_a   1.000
_cell.length_b   1.000
_cell.length_c   1.000
_cell.angle_alpha   90.00
_cell.angle_beta   90.00
_cell.angle_gamma   90.00
#
_symmetry.space_group_name_H-M   'P 1'
#
loop_
_entity.id
_entity.type
_entity.pdbx_description
1 polymer ?
#
loop_
_entity_poly.entity_id
_entity_poly.type
_entity_poly.pdbx_seq_one_letter_code
_entity_poly.pdbx_strand_id
1 'polypeptide(L)'
;MKVAITRGKERYEFTLEWCFGAGSKAYTPVGRIDGQYVEHRISWYKESGRLGLTPGHSPGRAPGAQAAAGVPQSTGNITRCFNCHASGVKPGPDLSAIVPGVTCERCHGPGGAHLDGGKASILNPGRMPAAAQVEICAECHRSPNREFRSPMPELDDP
;
A
#
# COMPACT_ATOMS: atom_id res chain seq x y z
N MET A 1 -16.09 2.46 1.55
CA MET A 1 -16.88 2.91 2.73
C MET A 1 -16.91 4.44 2.74
N LYS A 2 -18.09 5.08 2.75
CA LYS A 2 -18.16 6.55 2.90
C LYS A 2 -17.93 6.94 4.36
N VAL A 3 -17.17 8.00 4.59
CA VAL A 3 -16.90 8.55 5.92
C VAL A 3 -17.15 10.06 5.92
N ALA A 4 -17.49 10.59 7.09
CA ALA A 4 -17.68 12.01 7.30
C ALA A 4 -16.83 12.47 8.49
N ILE A 5 -16.18 13.61 8.34
CA ILE A 5 -15.43 14.29 9.39
C ILE A 5 -16.16 15.58 9.71
N THR A 6 -16.49 15.77 10.98
CA THR A 6 -17.16 16.98 11.46
C THR A 6 -16.26 17.75 12.42
N ARG A 7 -16.10 19.05 12.19
CA ARG A 7 -15.36 19.96 13.06
C ARG A 7 -16.12 21.27 13.23
N GLY A 8 -16.80 21.41 14.36
CA GLY A 8 -17.70 22.55 14.56
C GLY A 8 -18.82 22.52 13.52
N LYS A 9 -18.90 23.56 12.68
CA LYS A 9 -19.86 23.65 11.56
C LYS A 9 -19.33 23.07 10.24
N GLU A 10 -18.03 22.77 10.16
CA GLU A 10 -17.44 22.16 8.98
C GLU A 10 -17.77 20.66 8.93
N ARG A 11 -18.19 20.19 7.76
CA ARG A 11 -18.35 18.77 7.47
C ARG A 11 -17.65 18.45 6.16
N TYR A 12 -16.88 17.36 6.16
CA TYR A 12 -16.14 16.91 5.00
C TYR A 12 -16.36 15.42 4.81
N GLU A 13 -16.73 15.00 3.60
CA GLU A 13 -17.06 13.61 3.29
C GLU A 13 -16.23 13.09 2.13
N PHE A 14 -15.80 11.83 2.23
CA PHE A 14 -15.07 11.15 1.17
C PHE A 14 -15.22 9.63 1.31
N THR A 15 -14.77 8.90 0.30
CA THR A 15 -14.82 7.44 0.29
C THR A 15 -13.45 6.87 0.64
N LEU A 16 -13.43 6.01 1.66
CA LEU A 16 -12.33 5.08 1.89
C LEU A 16 -12.50 3.90 0.92
N GLU A 17 -11.46 3.66 0.14
CA GLU A 17 -11.44 2.67 -0.94
C GLU A 17 -10.57 1.47 -0.57
N TRP A 18 -9.52 1.71 0.22
CA TRP A 18 -8.48 0.76 0.56
C TRP A 18 -8.19 0.78 2.05
N CYS A 19 -7.56 -0.30 2.51
CA CYS A 19 -7.06 -0.38 3.87
C CYS A 19 -5.72 -1.11 3.86
N PHE A 20 -4.65 -0.38 4.11
CA PHE A 20 -3.30 -0.92 4.18
C PHE A 20 -2.97 -1.39 5.58
N GLY A 21 -2.18 -2.45 5.69
CA GLY A 21 -1.81 -2.99 6.98
C GLY A 21 -1.44 -4.46 6.92
N ALA A 22 -0.53 -4.87 7.79
CA ALA A 22 -0.33 -6.27 8.13
C ALA A 22 -1.16 -6.56 9.37
N GLY A 23 -2.05 -7.55 9.32
CA GLY A 23 -3.10 -7.79 10.31
C GLY A 23 -2.66 -8.09 11.75
N SER A 24 -1.37 -8.01 12.05
CA SER A 24 -0.76 -8.08 13.38
C SER A 24 -0.41 -6.71 13.99
N LYS A 25 -0.39 -5.62 13.21
CA LYS A 25 0.08 -4.30 13.66
C LYS A 25 -1.02 -3.25 13.64
N ALA A 26 -1.31 -2.74 12.46
CA ALA A 26 -2.25 -1.65 12.28
C ALA A 26 -2.93 -1.73 10.92
N TYR A 27 -4.06 -1.05 10.82
CA TYR A 27 -4.82 -0.85 9.60
C TYR A 27 -4.96 0.66 9.36
N THR A 28 -4.42 1.12 8.24
CA THR A 28 -4.49 2.51 7.78
C THR A 28 -5.42 2.59 6.59
N PRO A 29 -6.60 3.22 6.73
CA PRO A 29 -7.49 3.44 5.60
C PRO A 29 -6.85 4.39 4.57
N VAL A 30 -7.17 4.16 3.31
CA VAL A 30 -6.78 5.04 2.20
C VAL A 30 -8.03 5.28 1.35
N GLY A 31 -8.27 6.54 1.02
CA GLY A 31 -9.42 6.97 0.22
C GLY A 31 -9.00 7.84 -0.96
N ARG A 32 -9.98 8.40 -1.66
CA ARG A 32 -9.74 9.42 -2.67
C ARG A 32 -10.53 10.69 -2.40
N ILE A 33 -9.90 11.81 -2.73
CA ILE A 33 -10.44 13.17 -2.73
C ILE A 33 -10.06 13.79 -4.07
N ASP A 34 -11.04 14.25 -4.84
CA ASP A 34 -10.83 14.87 -6.17
C ASP A 34 -9.90 14.05 -7.09
N GLY A 35 -10.03 12.72 -7.01
CA GLY A 35 -9.24 11.76 -7.78
C GLY A 35 -7.86 11.42 -7.20
N GLN A 36 -7.35 12.21 -6.24
CA GLN A 36 -6.08 11.98 -5.57
C GLN A 36 -6.24 11.03 -4.37
N TYR A 37 -5.32 10.08 -4.22
CA TYR A 37 -5.30 9.21 -3.04
C TYR A 37 -4.89 9.97 -1.77
N VAL A 38 -5.55 9.66 -0.66
CA VAL A 38 -5.31 10.26 0.65
C VAL A 38 -5.12 9.15 1.68
N GLU A 39 -3.98 9.15 2.35
CA GLU A 39 -3.74 8.30 3.51
C GLU A 39 -4.48 8.89 4.70
N HIS A 40 -5.39 8.11 5.30
CA HIS A 40 -6.23 8.60 6.37
C HIS A 40 -5.42 9.00 7.59
N ARG A 41 -5.84 10.07 8.29
CA ARG A 41 -5.13 10.59 9.48
C ARG A 41 -5.12 9.63 10.68
N ILE A 42 -6.07 8.71 10.71
CA ILE A 42 -6.29 7.78 11.82
C ILE A 42 -6.18 6.34 11.32
N SER A 43 -5.33 5.56 11.99
CA SER A 43 -5.20 4.11 11.84
C SER A 43 -5.82 3.39 13.03
N TRP A 44 -6.25 2.15 12.82
CA TRP A 44 -6.58 1.22 13.90
C TRP A 44 -5.34 0.41 14.29
N TYR A 45 -5.00 0.40 15.57
CA TYR A 45 -3.87 -0.36 16.12
C TYR A 45 -4.39 -1.59 16.86
N LYS A 46 -3.92 -2.78 16.47
CA LYS A 46 -4.44 -4.05 16.99
C LYS A 46 -3.98 -4.32 18.42
N GLU A 47 -2.70 -4.09 18.70
CA GLU A 47 -2.09 -4.34 20.01
C GLU A 47 -2.79 -3.57 21.14
N SER A 48 -3.13 -2.30 20.87
CA SER A 48 -3.79 -1.41 21.83
C SER A 48 -5.32 -1.38 21.68
N GLY A 49 -5.87 -2.08 20.69
CA GLY A 49 -7.30 -2.15 20.40
C GLY A 49 -7.96 -0.78 20.22
N ARG A 50 -7.24 0.19 19.63
CA ARG A 50 -7.72 1.58 19.55
C ARG A 50 -7.32 2.27 18.25
N LEU A 51 -8.10 3.28 17.91
CA LEU A 51 -7.73 4.26 16.91
C LEU A 51 -6.60 5.15 17.43
N GLY A 52 -5.68 5.53 16.54
CA GLY A 52 -4.58 6.43 16.83
C GLY A 52 -4.13 7.17 15.58
N LEU A 53 -3.26 8.16 15.76
CA LEU A 53 -2.67 8.92 14.65
C LEU A 53 -1.88 7.97 13.73
N THR A 54 -2.07 8.12 12.42
CA THR A 54 -1.28 7.40 11.41
C THR A 54 0.18 7.84 11.49
N PRO A 55 1.17 6.91 11.43
CA PRO A 55 2.58 7.27 11.53
C PRO A 55 2.98 8.32 10.47
N GLY A 56 3.82 9.29 10.84
CA GLY A 56 4.27 10.36 9.94
C GLY A 56 3.30 11.54 9.81
N HIS A 57 2.06 11.44 10.30
CA HIS A 57 1.13 12.57 10.30
C HIS A 57 1.49 13.57 11.41
N SER A 58 1.30 14.86 11.14
CA SER A 58 1.59 15.91 12.13
C SER A 58 0.74 15.71 13.39
N PRO A 59 1.32 15.72 14.60
CA PRO A 59 0.58 15.54 15.84
C PRO A 59 -0.36 16.73 16.12
N GLY A 60 -1.28 16.52 17.07
CA GLY A 60 -2.21 17.56 17.51
C GLY A 60 -3.48 17.68 16.66
N ARG A 61 -4.22 18.78 16.90
CA ARG A 61 -5.52 19.02 16.28
C ARG A 61 -5.33 19.52 14.85
N ALA A 62 -5.95 18.84 13.88
CA ALA A 62 -5.95 19.29 12.49
C ALA A 62 -6.60 20.69 12.37
N PRO A 63 -6.13 21.56 11.46
CA PRO A 63 -6.61 22.94 11.32
C PRO A 63 -8.01 23.08 10.70
N GLY A 64 -8.58 22.01 10.12
CA GLY A 64 -9.91 21.99 9.49
C GLY A 64 -10.41 20.57 9.23
N ALA A 65 -11.67 20.40 8.82
CA ALA A 65 -12.26 19.08 8.53
C ALA A 65 -11.54 18.36 7.37
N GLN A 66 -11.14 19.08 6.32
CA GLN A 66 -10.39 18.51 5.20
C GLN A 66 -8.97 18.06 5.62
N ALA A 67 -8.24 18.87 6.38
CA ALA A 67 -6.91 18.49 6.89
C ALA A 67 -6.97 17.31 7.89
N ALA A 68 -8.14 17.07 8.48
CA ALA A 68 -8.38 15.89 9.31
C ALA A 68 -8.64 14.61 8.48
N ALA A 69 -8.95 14.73 7.19
CA ALA A 69 -9.12 13.58 6.29
C ALA A 69 -7.83 12.77 6.16
N GLY A 70 -6.68 13.44 6.10
CA GLY A 70 -5.40 12.77 5.95
C GLY A 70 -4.38 13.57 5.16
N VAL A 71 -3.38 12.85 4.67
CA VAL A 71 -2.29 13.40 3.86
C VAL A 71 -2.50 12.96 2.40
N PRO A 72 -2.63 13.91 1.45
CA PRO A 72 -2.65 13.60 0.03
C PRO A 72 -1.34 12.94 -0.38
N GLN A 73 -1.45 11.92 -1.23
CA GLN A 73 -0.30 11.14 -1.69
C GLN A 73 0.09 11.58 -3.09
N SER A 74 1.38 11.74 -3.33
CA SER A 74 1.89 11.85 -4.69
C SER A 74 1.67 10.52 -5.43
N THR A 75 1.69 10.59 -6.76
CA THR A 75 1.54 9.38 -7.57
C THR A 75 2.70 8.40 -7.36
N GLY A 76 3.92 8.90 -7.16
CA GLY A 76 5.07 8.07 -6.82
C GLY A 76 4.90 7.37 -5.48
N ASN A 77 4.48 8.10 -4.45
CA ASN A 77 4.35 7.55 -3.12
C ASN A 77 3.24 6.51 -3.02
N ILE A 78 2.06 6.79 -3.58
CA ILE A 78 0.96 5.84 -3.51
C ILE A 78 1.26 4.56 -4.30
N THR A 79 1.96 4.67 -5.43
CA THR A 79 2.41 3.49 -6.21
C THR A 79 3.34 2.61 -5.37
N ARG A 80 4.25 3.21 -4.59
CA ARG A 80 5.11 2.46 -3.65
C ARG A 80 4.31 1.75 -2.56
N CYS A 81 3.25 2.37 -2.03
CA CYS A 81 2.35 1.71 -1.08
C CYS A 81 1.67 0.48 -1.71
N PHE A 82 1.12 0.64 -2.91
CA PHE A 82 0.45 -0.46 -3.61
C PHE A 82 1.40 -1.58 -4.01
N ASN A 83 2.66 -1.29 -4.33
CA ASN A 83 3.65 -2.31 -4.68
C ASN A 83 3.82 -3.40 -3.60
N CYS A 84 3.49 -3.08 -2.35
CA CYS A 84 3.50 -4.01 -1.23
C CYS A 84 2.11 -4.50 -0.81
N HIS A 85 1.05 -3.71 -1.02
CA HIS A 85 -0.30 -3.98 -0.52
C HIS A 85 -1.32 -4.44 -1.59
N ALA A 86 -0.89 -4.55 -2.84
CA ALA A 86 -1.68 -5.02 -3.96
C ALA A 86 -0.86 -5.90 -4.91
N SER A 87 -1.56 -6.55 -5.82
CA SER A 87 -0.99 -7.32 -6.94
C SER A 87 -1.31 -6.64 -8.26
N GLY A 88 -0.59 -6.99 -9.33
CA GLY A 88 -0.81 -6.38 -10.66
C GLY A 88 -0.32 -4.93 -10.78
N VAL A 89 0.46 -4.44 -9.81
CA VAL A 89 1.08 -3.11 -9.84
C VAL A 89 2.16 -3.10 -10.91
N LYS A 90 2.04 -2.18 -11.87
CA LYS A 90 3.02 -1.99 -12.94
C LYS A 90 3.96 -0.82 -12.60
N PRO A 91 5.17 -0.77 -13.20
CA PRO A 91 5.98 0.44 -13.16
C PRO A 91 5.20 1.65 -13.69
N GLY A 92 5.29 2.78 -13.01
CA GLY A 92 4.60 4.01 -13.38
C GLY A 92 3.30 4.25 -12.60
N PRO A 93 2.56 5.33 -12.93
CA PRO A 93 1.43 5.82 -12.14
C PRO A 93 0.13 5.02 -12.33
N ASP A 94 0.12 4.06 -13.27
CA ASP A 94 -1.09 3.33 -13.64
C ASP A 94 -1.44 2.28 -12.59
N LEU A 95 -2.50 2.57 -11.85
CA LEU A 95 -3.06 1.72 -10.81
C LEU A 95 -4.41 1.12 -11.24
N SER A 96 -4.73 1.11 -12.53
CA SER A 96 -6.03 0.61 -13.04
C SER A 96 -6.18 -0.91 -12.97
N ALA A 97 -5.08 -1.65 -13.03
CA ALA A 97 -5.05 -3.11 -13.08
C ALA A 97 -4.80 -3.78 -11.72
N ILE A 98 -4.73 -3.00 -10.63
CA ILE A 98 -4.34 -3.55 -9.33
C ILE A 98 -5.45 -4.40 -8.72
N VAL A 99 -5.05 -5.47 -8.04
CA VAL A 99 -5.96 -6.36 -7.30
C VAL A 99 -5.63 -6.25 -5.80
N PRO A 100 -6.64 -6.17 -4.91
CA PRO A 100 -6.39 -6.09 -3.48
C PRO A 100 -5.59 -7.25 -2.90
N GLY A 101 -4.55 -6.92 -2.13
CA GLY A 101 -3.70 -7.87 -1.43
C GLY A 101 -2.57 -8.47 -2.27
N VAL A 102 -1.76 -9.31 -1.61
CA VAL A 102 -0.67 -10.06 -2.22
C VAL A 102 -1.23 -11.42 -2.69
N THR A 103 -1.37 -11.57 -4.00
CA THR A 103 -1.96 -12.75 -4.66
C THR A 103 -0.88 -13.61 -5.32
N CYS A 104 -1.26 -14.76 -5.90
CA CYS A 104 -0.34 -15.72 -6.52
C CYS A 104 0.64 -15.06 -7.50
N GLU A 105 0.12 -14.21 -8.39
CA GLU A 105 0.89 -13.60 -9.47
C GLU A 105 1.91 -12.56 -8.98
N ARG A 106 1.80 -12.10 -7.72
CA ARG A 106 2.78 -11.19 -7.11
C ARG A 106 4.16 -11.83 -6.99
N CYS A 107 4.21 -13.15 -6.77
CA CYS A 107 5.45 -13.92 -6.64
C CYS A 107 5.68 -14.88 -7.82
N HIS A 108 4.60 -15.36 -8.44
CA HIS A 108 4.64 -16.36 -9.51
C HIS A 108 4.58 -15.76 -10.94
N GLY A 109 4.42 -14.45 -11.05
CA GLY A 109 4.23 -13.76 -12.32
C GLY A 109 2.85 -14.05 -12.96
N PRO A 110 2.61 -13.54 -14.19
CA PRO A 110 1.33 -13.72 -14.89
C PRO A 110 0.98 -15.19 -15.11
N GLY A 111 -0.20 -15.61 -14.66
CA GLY A 111 -0.69 -16.99 -14.67
C GLY A 111 -1.51 -17.39 -15.90
N GLY A 112 -1.82 -16.46 -16.81
CA GLY A 112 -2.73 -16.73 -17.95
C GLY A 112 -2.35 -17.96 -18.77
N ALA A 113 -1.09 -18.05 -19.22
CA ALA A 113 -0.60 -19.18 -20.00
C ALA A 113 -0.57 -20.52 -19.22
N HIS A 114 -0.51 -20.45 -17.88
CA HIS A 114 -0.58 -21.63 -17.02
C HIS A 114 -2.01 -22.20 -16.98
N LEU A 115 -3.03 -21.34 -17.02
CA LEU A 115 -4.44 -21.76 -17.03
C LEU A 115 -4.87 -22.42 -18.34
N ASP A 116 -4.27 -22.02 -19.47
CA ASP A 116 -4.59 -22.54 -20.81
C ASP A 116 -4.06 -23.96 -21.08
N GLY A 117 -3.63 -24.69 -20.04
CA GLY A 117 -3.07 -26.04 -20.16
C GLY A 117 -1.68 -26.07 -20.81
N GLY A 118 -1.06 -24.90 -20.99
CA GLY A 118 0.29 -24.79 -21.53
C GLY A 118 1.30 -25.50 -20.63
N LYS A 119 2.23 -26.24 -21.24
CA LYS A 119 3.45 -26.73 -20.57
C LYS A 119 4.36 -25.59 -20.08
N ALA A 120 3.95 -24.33 -20.25
CA ALA A 120 4.64 -23.16 -19.77
C ALA A 120 4.72 -23.21 -18.24
N SER A 121 5.94 -23.24 -17.72
CA SER A 121 6.16 -23.19 -16.28
C SER A 121 5.78 -21.80 -15.79
N ILE A 122 4.76 -21.72 -14.92
CA ILE A 122 4.64 -20.57 -14.02
C ILE A 122 5.92 -20.48 -13.20
N LEU A 123 6.37 -19.25 -12.88
CA LEU A 123 7.55 -19.08 -12.05
C LEU A 123 7.33 -19.84 -10.74
N ASN A 124 8.27 -20.70 -10.35
CA ASN A 124 8.23 -21.40 -9.08
C ASN A 124 9.38 -20.91 -8.20
N PRO A 125 9.14 -19.96 -7.28
CA PRO A 125 10.16 -19.46 -6.36
C PRO A 125 10.88 -20.56 -5.58
N GLY A 126 10.19 -21.67 -5.26
CA GLY A 126 10.78 -22.80 -4.53
C GLY A 126 11.91 -23.54 -5.28
N ARG A 127 12.10 -23.26 -6.59
CA ARG A 127 13.22 -23.78 -7.39
C ARG A 127 14.37 -22.79 -7.57
N MET A 128 14.24 -21.58 -7.05
CA MET A 128 15.27 -20.54 -7.16
C MET A 128 16.37 -20.74 -6.10
N PRO A 129 17.60 -20.22 -6.32
CA PRO A 129 18.61 -20.13 -5.27
C PRO A 129 18.10 -19.36 -4.05
N ALA A 130 18.62 -19.69 -2.86
CA ALA A 130 18.15 -19.10 -1.60
C ALA A 130 18.15 -17.56 -1.60
N ALA A 131 19.19 -16.93 -2.15
CA ALA A 131 19.27 -15.47 -2.25
C ALA A 131 18.09 -14.88 -3.05
N ALA A 132 17.77 -15.47 -4.20
CA ALA A 132 16.67 -14.99 -5.04
C ALA A 132 15.28 -15.24 -4.41
N GLN A 133 15.13 -16.30 -3.61
CA GLN A 133 13.90 -16.50 -2.81
C GLN A 133 13.72 -15.39 -1.78
N VAL A 134 14.80 -14.98 -1.11
CA VAL A 134 14.79 -13.88 -0.15
C VAL A 134 14.50 -12.55 -0.83
N GLU A 135 15.08 -12.31 -2.02
CA GLU A 135 14.86 -11.09 -2.80
C GLU A 135 13.37 -10.85 -3.10
N ILE A 136 12.63 -11.89 -3.51
CA ILE A 136 11.18 -11.79 -3.77
C ILE A 136 10.44 -11.31 -2.51
N CYS A 137 10.75 -11.88 -1.35
CA CYS A 137 10.16 -11.48 -0.08
C CYS A 137 10.57 -10.04 0.30
N ALA A 138 11.81 -9.67 0.00
CA ALA A 138 12.41 -8.38 0.33
C ALA A 138 11.88 -7.21 -0.51
N GLU A 139 11.18 -7.48 -1.62
CA GLU A 139 10.46 -6.43 -2.37
C GLU A 139 9.45 -5.69 -1.48
N CYS A 140 8.86 -6.40 -0.51
CA CYS A 140 7.91 -5.86 0.45
C CYS A 140 8.51 -5.80 1.87
N HIS A 141 9.11 -6.90 2.33
CA HIS A 141 9.74 -7.01 3.64
C HIS A 141 11.20 -6.56 3.57
N ARG A 142 11.38 -5.26 3.29
CA ARG A 142 12.70 -4.67 3.14
C ARG A 142 13.54 -4.92 4.39
N SER A 143 14.75 -5.43 4.17
CA SER A 143 15.74 -5.53 5.23
C SER A 143 16.22 -4.12 5.60
N PRO A 144 16.32 -3.77 6.89
CA PRO A 144 16.99 -2.55 7.32
C PRO A 144 18.51 -2.60 7.04
N ASN A 145 19.05 -3.78 6.69
CA ASN A 145 20.46 -3.97 6.46
C ASN A 145 20.85 -3.47 5.06
N ARG A 146 21.84 -2.57 5.00
CA ARG A 146 22.22 -1.80 3.80
C ARG A 146 22.64 -2.67 2.62
N GLU A 147 23.18 -3.87 2.90
CA GLU A 147 23.61 -4.86 1.91
C GLU A 147 22.46 -5.46 1.09
N PHE A 148 21.25 -5.50 1.67
CA PHE A 148 20.04 -6.03 1.02
C PHE A 148 19.07 -4.90 0.63
N ARG A 149 19.53 -3.64 0.61
CA ARG A 149 18.72 -2.53 0.11
C ARG A 149 18.46 -2.79 -1.37
N SER A 150 17.22 -2.56 -1.82
CA SER A 150 16.92 -2.63 -3.25
C SER A 150 17.93 -1.78 -4.02
N PRO A 151 18.54 -2.29 -5.10
CA PRO A 151 19.50 -1.55 -5.92
C PRO A 151 18.83 -0.40 -6.67
N MET A 152 17.50 -0.38 -6.73
CA MET A 152 16.72 0.76 -7.19
C MET A 152 16.89 1.91 -6.21
N PRO A 153 17.42 3.07 -6.64
CA PRO A 153 17.47 4.25 -5.78
C PRO A 153 16.07 4.55 -5.25
N GLU A 154 16.00 4.91 -3.98
CA GLU A 154 14.79 5.47 -3.41
C GLU A 154 14.51 6.76 -4.18
N LEU A 155 13.53 6.71 -5.08
CA LEU A 155 13.16 7.85 -5.89
C LEU A 155 12.61 8.91 -4.93
N ASP A 156 13.38 9.99 -4.78
CA ASP A 156 12.92 11.18 -4.07
C ASP A 156 11.60 11.63 -4.69
N ASP A 157 10.62 11.90 -3.83
CA ASP A 157 9.36 12.48 -4.26
C ASP A 157 9.64 13.95 -4.63
N PRO A 158 9.40 14.39 -5.88
CA PRO A 158 9.62 15.77 -6.27
C PRO A 158 8.72 16.75 -5.51
#